data_AF-A0A8B7DIF6-F1
#
_entry.id   AF-A0A8B7DIF6-F1
#
_cell.length_a   1.000
_cell.length_b   1.000
_cell.length_c   1.000
_cell.angle_alpha   90.00
_cell.angle_beta   90.00
_cell.angle_gamma   90.00
#
_symmetry.space_group_name_H-M   'P 1'
#
loop_
_entity.id
_entity.type
_entity.pdbx_description
1 polymer ?
#
loop_
_entity_poly.entity_id
_entity_poly.type
_entity_poly.pdbx_seq_one_letter_code
_entity_poly.pdbx_strand_id
1 'polypeptide(L)'
;RVTNLVRIGNLSTKKLLYRPGDHLGVYACNNMEMVDRLISRVTNNKLTSLTVVDIVLDKEILYDEEVKNLFQKRLPFPNTLGRIFGWYLDITTPPTMKLLGIFASKCKNLKEKKMLMKLAMVSSEYENWKQSSYRTIVDVLEEFSSVEIDFILLRYYSVSSSPDLYPNEIHITVALVTYSINNVVHNGVCSSWLHSRKYEDEIYCFVRKAPAFNFPLSSSAPIIMVGTGTGIAPFRSFWQQRLFDLLHQSEVEFGEMFLFFGCRNKFDNIYGREIENAKCQGALTKVFVGCSRLPGNPKTYVQDLIKTNSEVVLKYFFKKQGHIYVCGNVAMASDVQKTIINIMMDNLKYTEQDCKDLIHNLKKNGRYHEDIFGATITKNHLLPVRSNHVTKQPLKSPYVKSNNKIIPNGKNNASTTKYFIKCLEDRIKNEAKLEIKCKKIVNVKF
;
A
#
# COMPACT_ATOMS: atom_id res chain seq x y z
N ARG A 1 -10.42 -8.92 12.61
CA ARG A 1 -9.33 -8.13 11.98
C ARG A 1 -9.57 -6.69 12.41
N VAL A 2 -8.55 -5.84 12.51
CA VAL A 2 -8.73 -4.43 12.87
C VAL A 2 -8.50 -3.59 11.61
N THR A 3 -9.39 -2.65 11.34
CA THR A 3 -9.28 -1.70 10.24
C THR A 3 -9.44 -0.30 10.82
N ASN A 4 -8.46 0.57 10.57
CA ASN A 4 -8.45 1.94 11.08
C ASN A 4 -8.74 2.93 9.96
N LEU A 5 -9.55 3.95 10.26
CA LEU A 5 -9.58 5.19 9.51
C LEU A 5 -8.52 6.12 10.11
N VAL A 6 -7.48 6.44 9.35
CA VAL A 6 -6.44 7.39 9.76
C VAL A 6 -6.75 8.74 9.12
N ARG A 7 -6.86 9.81 9.92
CA ARG A 7 -7.08 11.18 9.46
C ARG A 7 -5.80 12.00 9.64
N ILE A 8 -5.25 12.49 8.54
CA ILE A 8 -4.03 13.30 8.51
C ILE A 8 -4.47 14.73 8.22
N GLY A 9 -4.20 15.66 9.14
CA GLY A 9 -4.66 17.04 9.05
C GLY A 9 -3.52 18.05 8.98
N ASN A 10 -3.86 19.34 8.97
CA ASN A 10 -2.92 20.47 8.85
C ASN A 10 -2.09 20.43 7.55
N LEU A 11 -2.73 20.09 6.43
CA LEU A 11 -2.12 20.12 5.10
C LEU A 11 -1.96 21.58 4.66
N SER A 12 -0.92 22.27 5.14
CA SER A 12 -0.65 23.68 4.82
C SER A 12 -0.03 23.90 3.43
N THR A 13 0.18 22.83 2.64
CA THR A 13 0.96 22.91 1.41
C THR A 13 0.19 22.47 0.16
N LYS A 14 0.33 23.27 -0.91
CA LYS A 14 -0.17 22.94 -2.26
C LYS A 14 0.39 21.60 -2.81
N LYS A 15 1.42 21.04 -2.17
CA LYS A 15 2.05 19.75 -2.55
C LYS A 15 1.21 18.53 -2.17
N LEU A 16 0.20 18.68 -1.31
CA LEU A 16 -0.68 17.58 -0.87
C LEU A 16 -2.10 17.69 -1.45
N LEU A 17 -2.29 18.49 -2.52
CA LEU A 17 -3.54 18.52 -3.27
C LEU A 17 -3.80 17.14 -3.89
N TYR A 18 -5.01 16.61 -3.69
CA TYR A 18 -5.41 15.29 -4.14
C TYR A 18 -6.84 15.32 -4.71
N ARG A 19 -7.21 14.29 -5.48
CA ARG A 19 -8.59 14.05 -5.96
C ARG A 19 -9.10 12.71 -5.42
N PRO A 20 -10.43 12.52 -5.30
CA PRO A 20 -11.00 11.20 -5.05
C PRO A 20 -10.44 10.17 -6.02
N GLY A 21 -9.87 9.08 -5.49
CA GLY A 21 -9.19 8.04 -6.26
C GLY A 21 -7.65 8.08 -6.23
N ASP A 22 -7.04 9.21 -5.86
CA ASP A 22 -5.58 9.33 -5.68
C ASP A 22 -5.08 8.44 -4.52
N HIS A 23 -3.75 8.18 -4.49
CA HIS A 23 -3.10 7.43 -3.42
C HIS A 23 -2.27 8.36 -2.52
N LEU A 24 -2.18 8.02 -1.24
CA LEU A 24 -1.21 8.56 -0.29
C LEU A 24 -0.07 7.55 -0.07
N GLY A 25 1.14 7.93 -0.46
CA GLY A 25 2.37 7.25 -0.03
C GLY A 25 2.69 7.69 1.40
N VAL A 26 2.81 6.73 2.32
CA VAL A 26 3.13 7.00 3.73
C VAL A 26 4.51 6.42 4.05
N TYR A 27 5.39 7.23 4.61
CA TYR A 27 6.66 6.78 5.14
C TYR A 27 6.41 6.27 6.57
N ALA A 28 6.62 4.98 6.76
CA ALA A 28 6.59 4.35 8.08
C ALA A 28 7.98 3.89 8.46
N CYS A 29 8.30 3.99 9.75
CA CYS A 29 9.56 3.47 10.27
C CYS A 29 9.49 1.95 10.41
N ASN A 30 10.46 1.25 9.84
CA ASN A 30 10.72 -0.16 10.14
C ASN A 30 11.11 -0.32 11.62
N ASN A 31 10.97 -1.55 12.11
CA ASN A 31 11.44 -1.90 13.46
C ASN A 31 12.96 -1.66 13.54
N MET A 32 13.41 -0.87 14.51
CA MET A 32 14.82 -0.50 14.64
C MET A 32 15.75 -1.70 14.88
N GLU A 33 15.28 -2.74 15.58
CA GLU A 33 16.04 -3.99 15.75
C GLU A 33 16.31 -4.67 14.40
N MET A 34 15.33 -4.65 13.51
CA MET A 34 15.45 -5.20 12.16
C MET A 34 16.33 -4.31 11.27
N VAL A 35 16.23 -2.99 11.43
CA VAL A 35 17.11 -2.03 10.77
C VAL A 35 18.56 -2.26 11.20
N ASP A 36 18.82 -2.46 12.48
CA ASP A 36 20.15 -2.72 13.02
C ASP A 36 20.71 -4.05 12.52
N ARG A 37 19.89 -5.11 12.46
CA ARG A 37 20.25 -6.39 11.82
C ARG A 37 20.64 -6.21 10.35
N LEU A 38 19.85 -5.43 9.60
CA LEU A 38 20.14 -5.16 8.20
C LEU A 38 21.43 -4.33 8.02
N ILE A 39 21.62 -3.28 8.82
CA ILE A 39 22.85 -2.46 8.79
C ILE A 39 24.06 -3.32 9.11
N SER A 40 23.97 -4.15 10.16
CA SER A 40 25.00 -5.11 10.54
C SER A 40 25.39 -6.01 9.37
N ARG A 41 24.38 -6.49 8.63
CA ARG A 41 24.55 -7.37 7.49
C ARG A 41 25.10 -6.70 6.24
N VAL A 42 24.66 -5.47 5.93
CA VAL A 42 25.12 -4.70 4.77
C VAL A 42 26.53 -4.15 4.99
N THR A 43 26.86 -3.80 6.23
CA THR A 43 28.16 -3.20 6.59
C THR A 43 29.19 -4.20 7.13
N ASN A 44 28.83 -5.49 7.21
CA ASN A 44 29.62 -6.55 7.85
C ASN A 44 30.09 -6.17 9.27
N ASN A 45 29.25 -5.50 10.06
CA ASN A 45 29.55 -4.96 11.40
C ASN A 45 30.71 -3.96 11.46
N LYS A 46 31.23 -3.49 10.32
CA LYS A 46 32.39 -2.59 10.31
C LYS A 46 32.00 -1.13 10.53
N LEU A 47 30.75 -0.76 10.24
CA LEU A 47 30.36 0.65 10.06
C LEU A 47 28.91 0.89 10.55
N THR A 48 28.74 1.16 11.84
CA THR A 48 27.40 1.36 12.45
C THR A 48 26.88 2.80 12.40
N SER A 49 27.73 3.79 12.07
CA SER A 49 27.40 5.23 12.12
C SER A 49 27.71 5.98 10.82
N LEU A 50 27.40 5.39 9.67
CA LEU A 50 27.58 6.05 8.37
C LEU A 50 26.45 7.05 8.08
N THR A 51 26.85 8.28 7.78
CA THR A 51 26.03 9.23 7.03
C THR A 51 26.29 9.01 5.54
N VAL A 52 25.30 8.48 4.83
CA VAL A 52 25.30 8.42 3.38
C VAL A 52 25.11 9.85 2.85
N VAL A 53 26.15 10.35 2.21
CA VAL A 53 26.18 11.73 1.69
C VAL A 53 25.66 11.84 0.25
N ASP A 54 25.73 10.74 -0.50
CA ASP A 54 25.20 10.61 -1.86
C ASP A 54 25.08 9.12 -2.24
N ILE A 55 24.27 8.82 -3.27
CA ILE A 55 24.31 7.52 -3.99
C ILE A 55 24.85 7.81 -5.39
N VAL A 56 26.08 7.36 -5.63
CA VAL A 56 26.69 7.39 -6.96
C VAL A 56 26.32 6.11 -7.69
N LEU A 57 25.49 6.23 -8.73
CA LEU A 57 25.23 5.12 -9.64
C LEU A 57 26.46 4.89 -10.51
N ASP A 58 26.86 3.62 -10.64
CA ASP A 58 27.98 3.23 -11.48
C ASP A 58 27.69 3.58 -12.95
N LYS A 59 28.61 4.30 -13.59
CA LYS A 59 28.44 4.82 -14.96
C LYS A 59 28.43 3.72 -16.01
N GLU A 60 28.94 2.54 -15.69
CA GLU A 60 29.03 1.40 -16.61
C GLU A 60 27.70 0.65 -16.76
N ILE A 61 26.73 0.88 -15.87
CA ILE A 61 25.38 0.35 -16.01
C ILE A 61 24.53 1.45 -16.64
N LEU A 62 24.10 1.25 -17.90
CA LEU A 62 23.13 2.09 -18.60
C LEU A 62 21.81 2.13 -17.82
N TYR A 63 21.76 2.97 -16.79
CA TYR A 63 20.52 3.39 -16.17
C TYR A 63 19.98 4.57 -16.97
N ASP A 64 18.71 4.48 -17.32
CA ASP A 64 17.94 5.60 -17.85
C ASP A 64 18.13 6.83 -16.92
N GLU A 65 18.40 8.00 -17.50
CA GLU A 65 18.57 9.28 -16.79
C GLU A 65 17.38 9.55 -15.85
N GLU A 66 16.19 9.03 -16.17
CA GLU A 66 15.00 9.07 -15.32
C GLU A 66 15.17 8.31 -14.00
N VAL A 67 15.79 7.12 -14.01
CA VAL A 67 15.97 6.26 -12.82
C VAL A 67 16.96 6.90 -11.85
N LYS A 68 18.05 7.48 -12.37
CA LYS A 68 19.02 8.27 -11.58
C LYS A 68 18.34 9.44 -10.88
N ASN A 69 17.54 10.20 -11.63
CA ASN A 69 16.75 11.29 -11.09
C ASN A 69 15.71 10.82 -10.06
N LEU A 70 15.17 9.60 -10.21
CA LEU A 70 14.17 9.04 -9.30
C LEU A 70 14.76 8.73 -7.93
N PHE A 71 15.94 8.11 -7.87
CA PHE A 71 16.59 7.77 -6.60
C PHE A 71 17.10 9.02 -5.87
N GLN A 72 17.71 9.96 -6.59
CA GLN A 72 18.18 11.22 -6.01
C GLN A 72 17.04 12.14 -5.56
N LYS A 73 15.85 12.06 -6.19
CA LYS A 73 14.65 12.80 -5.73
C LYS A 73 13.91 12.14 -4.57
N ARG A 74 13.98 10.80 -4.42
CA ARG A 74 13.16 10.05 -3.46
C ARG A 74 13.84 9.74 -2.13
N LEU A 75 15.17 9.73 -2.09
CA LEU A 75 15.95 9.54 -0.87
C LEU A 75 16.57 10.88 -0.46
N PRO A 76 16.27 11.40 0.75
CA PRO A 76 16.86 12.65 1.20
C PRO A 76 18.30 12.43 1.62
N PHE A 77 19.25 13.01 0.89
CA PHE A 77 20.67 13.04 1.26
C PHE A 77 21.10 14.44 1.74
N PRO A 78 22.04 14.53 2.69
CA PRO A 78 22.71 13.43 3.39
C PRO A 78 21.82 12.77 4.49
N ASN A 79 21.93 11.46 4.71
CA ASN A 79 21.19 10.73 5.74
C ASN A 79 21.94 9.50 6.28
N THR A 80 21.62 9.04 7.49
CA THR A 80 22.22 7.80 8.03
C THR A 80 21.57 6.54 7.44
N LEU A 81 22.30 5.42 7.41
CA LEU A 81 21.73 4.12 7.01
C LEU A 81 20.53 3.73 7.90
N GLY A 82 20.59 4.04 9.21
CA GLY A 82 19.48 3.87 10.14
C GLY A 82 18.24 4.64 9.73
N ARG A 83 18.39 5.87 9.23
CA ARG A 83 17.25 6.65 8.73
C ARG A 83 16.78 6.16 7.37
N ILE A 84 17.67 5.80 6.46
CA ILE A 84 17.36 5.25 5.13
C ILE A 84 16.56 3.96 5.26
N PHE A 85 17.11 2.96 5.94
CA PHE A 85 16.44 1.68 6.17
C PHE A 85 15.29 1.79 7.15
N GLY A 86 15.31 2.73 8.09
CA GLY A 86 14.19 2.99 8.98
C GLY A 86 12.99 3.52 8.22
N TRP A 87 13.13 4.66 7.55
CA TRP A 87 11.99 5.49 7.14
C TRP A 87 11.66 5.46 5.66
N TYR A 88 12.65 5.20 4.82
CA TYR A 88 12.51 5.42 3.39
C TYR A 88 12.34 4.12 2.60
N LEU A 89 12.68 2.98 3.20
CA LEU A 89 12.80 1.71 2.50
C LEU A 89 11.96 0.56 3.11
N ASP A 90 11.61 -0.42 2.29
CA ASP A 90 10.78 -1.58 2.61
C ASP A 90 11.64 -2.80 2.82
N ILE A 91 12.02 -3.06 4.06
CA ILE A 91 12.90 -4.18 4.38
C ILE A 91 12.11 -5.46 4.74
N THR A 92 10.78 -5.44 4.66
CA THR A 92 9.92 -6.53 5.18
C THR A 92 9.14 -7.29 4.12
N THR A 93 8.91 -6.72 2.95
CA THR A 93 8.24 -7.43 1.86
C THR A 93 9.17 -8.53 1.33
N PRO A 94 8.70 -9.78 1.18
CA PRO A 94 9.51 -10.83 0.58
C PRO A 94 10.02 -10.40 -0.79
N PRO A 95 11.32 -10.64 -1.10
CA PRO A 95 11.89 -10.24 -2.36
C PRO A 95 11.18 -10.92 -3.53
N THR A 96 10.84 -10.14 -4.55
CA THR A 96 10.28 -10.67 -5.81
C THR A 96 11.24 -11.65 -6.50
N MET A 97 10.71 -12.53 -7.37
CA MET A 97 11.53 -13.42 -8.20
C MET A 97 12.65 -12.67 -8.95
N LYS A 98 12.35 -11.47 -9.48
CA LYS A 98 13.34 -10.61 -10.14
C LYS A 98 14.44 -10.17 -9.17
N LEU A 99 14.07 -9.74 -7.97
CA LEU A 99 15.01 -9.34 -6.93
C LEU A 99 15.86 -10.53 -6.44
N LEU A 100 15.28 -11.72 -6.32
CA LEU A 100 16.02 -12.95 -6.02
C LEU A 100 17.03 -13.30 -7.12
N GLY A 101 16.70 -13.04 -8.39
CA GLY A 101 17.64 -13.19 -9.51
C GLY A 101 18.83 -12.23 -9.40
N ILE A 102 18.60 -11.01 -8.92
CA ILE A 102 19.66 -10.05 -8.62
C ILE A 102 20.49 -10.52 -7.41
N PHE A 103 19.85 -11.05 -6.37
CA PHE A 103 20.58 -11.62 -5.22
C PHE A 103 21.49 -12.76 -5.67
N ALA A 104 20.99 -13.63 -6.55
CA ALA A 104 21.78 -14.72 -7.11
C ALA A 104 22.99 -14.23 -7.91
N SER A 105 22.89 -13.11 -8.64
CA SER A 105 24.04 -12.57 -9.39
C SER A 105 25.10 -11.97 -8.47
N LYS A 106 24.70 -11.49 -7.29
CA LYS A 106 25.57 -10.94 -6.24
C LYS A 106 25.96 -11.96 -5.16
N CYS A 107 25.55 -13.21 -5.31
CA CYS A 107 25.79 -14.30 -4.38
C CYS A 107 27.13 -14.98 -4.68
N LYS A 108 28.07 -14.96 -3.73
CA LYS A 108 29.40 -15.58 -3.90
C LYS A 108 29.39 -17.09 -3.70
N ASN A 109 28.52 -17.61 -2.83
CA ASN A 109 28.42 -19.04 -2.57
C ASN A 109 27.61 -19.74 -3.69
N LEU A 110 28.20 -20.78 -4.30
CA LEU A 110 27.59 -21.50 -5.43
C LEU A 110 26.31 -22.26 -5.05
N LYS A 111 26.18 -22.76 -3.82
CA LYS A 111 24.99 -23.49 -3.35
C LYS A 111 23.84 -22.53 -3.11
N GLU A 112 24.11 -21.41 -2.42
CA GLU A 112 23.15 -20.33 -2.21
C GLU A 112 22.68 -19.74 -3.55
N LYS A 113 23.61 -19.49 -4.47
CA LYS A 113 23.33 -18.96 -5.82
C LYS A 113 22.39 -19.87 -6.61
N LYS A 114 22.63 -21.19 -6.60
CA LYS A 114 21.75 -22.16 -7.26
C LYS A 114 20.34 -22.14 -6.68
N MET A 115 20.21 -22.04 -5.35
CA MET A 115 18.91 -21.94 -4.70
C MET A 115 18.18 -20.63 -5.06
N LEU A 116 18.87 -19.50 -4.99
CA LEU A 116 18.32 -18.19 -5.37
C LEU A 116 17.90 -18.17 -6.85
N MET A 117 18.68 -18.74 -7.77
CA MET A 117 18.31 -18.88 -9.18
C MET A 117 17.07 -19.76 -9.36
N LYS A 118 16.96 -20.88 -8.63
CA LYS A 118 15.77 -21.74 -8.68
C LYS A 118 14.52 -20.97 -8.28
N LEU A 119 14.59 -20.21 -7.18
CA LEU A 119 13.50 -19.33 -6.71
C LEU A 119 13.22 -18.18 -7.69
N ALA A 120 14.21 -17.69 -8.42
CA ALA A 120 14.03 -16.62 -9.39
C ALA A 120 13.37 -17.08 -10.71
N MET A 121 13.52 -18.35 -11.08
CA MET A 121 13.08 -18.88 -12.37
C MET A 121 11.81 -19.74 -12.30
N VAL A 122 11.59 -20.45 -11.18
CA VAL A 122 10.49 -21.41 -11.05
C VAL A 122 9.40 -20.84 -10.16
N SER A 123 8.29 -20.41 -10.77
CA SER A 123 7.18 -19.73 -10.08
C SER A 123 6.55 -20.58 -8.96
N SER A 124 6.36 -21.88 -9.18
CA SER A 124 5.80 -22.78 -8.16
C SER A 124 6.69 -22.93 -6.93
N GLU A 125 8.02 -23.02 -7.13
CA GLU A 125 9.01 -23.09 -6.05
C GLU A 125 9.09 -21.78 -5.28
N TYR A 126 9.05 -20.65 -5.98
CA TYR A 126 8.99 -19.33 -5.36
C TYR A 126 7.74 -19.16 -4.51
N GLU A 127 6.56 -19.50 -5.04
CA GLU A 127 5.31 -19.37 -4.30
C GLU A 127 5.30 -20.28 -3.07
N ASN A 128 5.77 -21.53 -3.20
CA ASN A 128 5.92 -22.44 -2.05
C ASN A 128 6.89 -21.88 -1.00
N TRP A 129 8.08 -21.43 -1.42
CA TRP A 129 9.09 -20.87 -0.52
C TRP A 129 8.58 -19.60 0.18
N LYS A 130 7.96 -18.69 -0.56
CA LYS A 130 7.37 -17.45 -0.05
C LYS A 130 6.21 -17.74 0.93
N GLN A 131 5.38 -18.73 0.64
CA GLN A 131 4.28 -19.13 1.51
C GLN A 131 4.76 -19.84 2.78
N SER A 132 5.86 -20.60 2.70
CA SER A 132 6.37 -21.39 3.83
C SER A 132 6.80 -20.54 5.03
N SER A 133 7.38 -19.36 4.79
CA SER A 133 8.01 -18.58 5.85
C SER A 133 7.94 -17.06 5.70
N TYR A 134 7.36 -16.54 4.60
CA TYR A 134 7.23 -15.10 4.32
C TYR A 134 8.45 -14.28 4.74
N ARG A 135 9.65 -14.75 4.35
CA ARG A 135 10.94 -14.15 4.73
C ARG A 135 11.00 -12.69 4.30
N THR A 136 11.37 -11.82 5.23
CA THR A 136 11.70 -10.42 4.94
C THR A 136 13.01 -10.34 4.14
N ILE A 137 13.36 -9.16 3.58
CA ILE A 137 14.66 -8.98 2.92
C ILE A 137 15.80 -9.26 3.90
N VAL A 138 15.63 -8.91 5.18
CA VAL A 138 16.61 -9.18 6.23
C VAL A 138 16.80 -10.68 6.44
N ASP A 139 15.70 -11.44 6.57
CA ASP A 139 15.77 -12.89 6.77
C ASP A 139 16.41 -13.60 5.57
N VAL A 140 16.12 -13.14 4.34
CA VAL A 140 16.74 -13.66 3.12
C VAL A 140 18.23 -13.37 3.10
N LEU A 141 18.65 -12.16 3.48
CA LEU A 141 20.05 -11.79 3.52
C LEU A 141 20.86 -12.54 4.59
N GLU A 142 20.21 -12.92 5.68
CA GLU A 142 20.79 -13.77 6.72
C GLU A 142 20.86 -15.24 6.28
N GLU A 143 19.81 -15.75 5.62
CA GLU A 143 19.79 -17.11 5.05
C GLU A 143 20.80 -17.28 3.90
N PHE A 144 20.93 -16.27 3.04
CA PHE A 144 21.88 -16.22 1.94
C PHE A 144 22.99 -15.22 2.25
N SER A 145 23.81 -15.59 3.22
CA SER A 145 24.88 -14.76 3.81
C SER A 145 25.93 -14.27 2.81
N SER A 146 26.03 -14.89 1.62
CA SER A 146 27.00 -14.51 0.60
C SER A 146 26.50 -13.50 -0.44
N VAL A 147 25.28 -12.98 -0.26
CA VAL A 147 24.66 -11.94 -1.12
C VAL A 147 25.11 -10.54 -0.66
N GLU A 148 25.54 -9.70 -1.60
CA GLU A 148 25.84 -8.27 -1.39
C GLU A 148 24.75 -7.41 -2.05
N ILE A 149 24.15 -6.43 -1.33
CA ILE A 149 22.96 -5.68 -1.78
C ILE A 149 23.11 -4.17 -1.54
N ASP A 150 22.65 -3.38 -2.51
CA ASP A 150 22.70 -1.91 -2.50
C ASP A 150 21.36 -1.16 -2.79
N PHE A 151 20.14 -1.69 -2.54
CA PHE A 151 18.88 -0.87 -2.61
C PHE A 151 17.58 -1.57 -2.14
N ILE A 152 16.55 -0.80 -1.69
CA ILE A 152 15.24 -1.27 -1.11
C ILE A 152 14.04 -0.26 -1.39
N LEU A 153 12.73 -0.54 -1.12
CA LEU A 153 11.46 0.00 -1.77
C LEU A 153 10.38 0.77 -0.90
N LEU A 154 9.23 1.28 -1.42
CA LEU A 154 8.20 2.16 -0.74
C LEU A 154 6.75 1.57 -0.63
N ARG A 155 5.84 2.14 0.21
CA ARG A 155 4.41 1.69 0.43
C ARG A 155 3.33 2.74 0.09
N TYR A 156 2.13 2.29 -0.33
CA TYR A 156 1.01 3.14 -0.79
C TYR A 156 -0.35 2.75 -0.17
N TYR A 157 -1.25 3.74 0.00
CA TYR A 157 -2.65 3.57 0.43
C TYR A 157 -3.59 4.42 -0.44
N SER A 158 -4.80 3.93 -0.76
CA SER A 158 -5.81 4.73 -1.47
C SER A 158 -6.44 5.77 -0.53
N VAL A 159 -6.60 7.00 -1.02
CA VAL A 159 -7.23 8.08 -0.26
C VAL A 159 -8.72 7.82 -0.12
N SER A 160 -9.23 8.01 1.10
CA SER A 160 -10.60 7.70 1.48
C SER A 160 -11.39 8.91 1.99
N SER A 161 -11.03 10.13 1.59
CA SER A 161 -11.77 11.38 1.87
C SER A 161 -11.96 12.19 0.60
N SER A 162 -13.02 12.99 0.51
CA SER A 162 -13.09 14.10 -0.47
C SER A 162 -12.35 15.33 0.09
N PRO A 163 -11.53 16.04 -0.73
CA PRO A 163 -10.85 17.26 -0.31
C PRO A 163 -11.83 18.42 -0.07
N ASP A 164 -12.98 18.42 -0.75
CA ASP A 164 -13.99 19.47 -0.62
C ASP A 164 -14.83 19.28 0.65
N LEU A 165 -15.14 18.02 0.99
CA LEU A 165 -15.86 17.71 2.22
C LEU A 165 -14.96 17.81 3.48
N TYR A 166 -13.67 17.53 3.35
CA TYR A 166 -12.68 17.65 4.42
C TYR A 166 -11.48 18.50 4.00
N PRO A 167 -11.64 19.84 3.93
CA PRO A 167 -10.54 20.73 3.59
C PRO A 167 -9.36 20.56 4.55
N ASN A 168 -8.15 20.52 4.01
CA ASN A 168 -6.89 20.35 4.76
C ASN A 168 -6.74 19.00 5.49
N GLU A 169 -7.52 17.97 5.12
CA GLU A 169 -7.34 16.60 5.61
C GLU A 169 -7.20 15.57 4.47
N ILE A 170 -6.39 14.54 4.69
CA ILE A 170 -6.34 13.32 3.86
C ILE A 170 -6.64 12.14 4.77
N HIS A 171 -7.61 11.32 4.38
CA HIS A 171 -7.95 10.10 5.08
C HIS A 171 -7.43 8.88 4.32
N ILE A 172 -7.02 7.84 5.04
CA ILE A 172 -6.70 6.53 4.47
C ILE A 172 -7.37 5.43 5.29
N THR A 173 -7.77 4.34 4.63
CA THR A 173 -8.35 3.16 5.28
C THR A 173 -7.31 2.04 5.35
N VAL A 174 -6.86 1.70 6.56
CA VAL A 174 -5.71 0.82 6.78
C VAL A 174 -6.13 -0.44 7.51
N ALA A 175 -6.01 -1.61 6.85
CA ALA A 175 -6.11 -2.89 7.54
C ALA A 175 -4.82 -3.17 8.30
N LEU A 176 -4.94 -3.50 9.59
CA LEU A 176 -3.79 -3.99 10.36
C LEU A 176 -3.39 -5.37 9.83
N VAL A 177 -2.17 -5.46 9.30
CA VAL A 177 -1.59 -6.71 8.80
C VAL A 177 -0.87 -7.40 9.95
N THR A 178 -1.40 -8.54 10.37
CA THR A 178 -0.77 -9.45 11.34
C THR A 178 -0.88 -10.88 10.83
N TYR A 179 0.23 -11.60 10.83
CA TYR A 179 0.33 -12.99 10.41
C TYR A 179 1.23 -13.76 11.37
N SER A 180 1.15 -15.09 11.38
CA SER A 180 1.97 -15.94 12.25
C SER A 180 2.72 -16.95 11.40
N ILE A 181 4.00 -17.14 11.69
CA ILE A 181 4.91 -18.06 11.01
C ILE A 181 5.64 -18.83 12.08
N ASN A 182 5.53 -20.15 12.07
CA ASN A 182 6.13 -21.02 13.10
C ASN A 182 5.77 -20.55 14.53
N ASN A 183 4.50 -20.16 14.74
CA ASN A 183 3.96 -19.60 15.99
C ASN A 183 4.54 -18.24 16.42
N VAL A 184 5.38 -17.60 15.60
CA VAL A 184 5.85 -16.23 15.82
C VAL A 184 4.93 -15.26 15.10
N VAL A 185 4.43 -14.26 15.82
CA VAL A 185 3.54 -13.23 15.27
C VAL A 185 4.36 -12.13 14.61
N HIS A 186 4.13 -11.91 13.32
CA HIS A 186 4.71 -10.84 12.54
C HIS A 186 3.64 -9.78 12.22
N ASN A 187 4.07 -8.52 12.19
CA ASN A 187 3.22 -7.38 11.88
C ASN A 187 3.72 -6.67 10.61
N GLY A 188 2.80 -6.25 9.75
CA GLY A 188 3.14 -5.46 8.57
C GLY A 188 3.55 -4.05 8.98
N VAL A 189 4.76 -3.64 8.60
CA VAL A 189 5.45 -2.42 9.08
C VAL A 189 4.56 -1.18 9.07
N CYS A 190 4.09 -0.75 7.89
CA CYS A 190 3.37 0.51 7.80
C CYS A 190 2.01 0.45 8.50
N SER A 191 1.34 -0.70 8.44
CA SER A 191 0.04 -0.88 9.10
C SER A 191 0.14 -0.89 10.63
N SER A 192 1.18 -1.51 11.21
CA SER A 192 1.39 -1.53 12.66
C SER A 192 1.99 -0.21 13.16
N TRP A 193 2.88 0.41 12.38
CA TRP A 193 3.41 1.73 12.68
C TRP A 193 2.28 2.77 12.75
N LEU A 194 1.41 2.82 11.72
CA LEU A 194 0.22 3.69 11.71
C LEU A 194 -0.75 3.36 12.86
N HIS A 195 -0.93 2.09 13.20
CA HIS A 195 -1.77 1.68 14.32
C HIS A 195 -1.21 2.14 15.68
N SER A 196 0.13 2.24 15.80
CA SER A 196 0.81 2.67 17.02
C SER A 196 0.90 4.18 17.21
N ARG A 197 0.60 4.98 16.17
CA ARG A 197 0.69 6.44 16.25
C ARG A 197 -0.31 6.99 17.25
N LYS A 198 0.01 8.13 17.84
CA LYS A 198 -0.87 8.92 18.71
C LYS A 198 -1.34 10.19 18.00
N TYR A 199 -2.32 10.86 18.61
CA TYR A 199 -2.69 12.22 18.23
C TYR A 199 -1.43 13.12 18.28
N GLU A 200 -1.30 13.99 17.28
CA GLU A 200 -0.17 14.89 17.01
C GLU A 200 1.15 14.27 16.54
N ASP A 201 1.26 12.94 16.45
CA ASP A 201 2.44 12.32 15.85
C ASP A 201 2.64 12.80 14.39
N GLU A 202 3.88 13.08 14.03
CA GLU A 202 4.25 13.45 12.67
C GLU A 202 4.19 12.25 11.72
N ILE A 203 3.60 12.46 10.55
CA ILE A 203 3.58 11.48 9.47
C ILE A 203 4.15 12.13 8.22
N TYR A 204 5.21 11.52 7.70
CA TYR A 204 5.77 11.89 6.42
C TYR A 204 4.98 11.17 5.32
N CYS A 205 4.50 11.90 4.33
CA CYS A 205 3.72 11.34 3.23
C CYS A 205 3.80 12.19 1.95
N PHE A 206 3.43 11.59 0.82
CA PHE A 206 3.27 12.28 -0.46
C PHE A 206 2.07 11.75 -1.23
N VAL A 207 1.45 12.57 -2.07
CA VAL A 207 0.35 12.14 -2.94
C VAL A 207 0.90 11.54 -4.23
N ARG A 208 0.46 10.34 -4.59
CA ARG A 208 0.66 9.75 -5.91
C ARG A 208 -0.65 9.85 -6.69
N LYS A 209 -0.61 10.56 -7.82
CA LYS A 209 -1.78 10.72 -8.68
C LYS A 209 -2.19 9.40 -9.31
N ALA A 210 -3.50 9.17 -9.37
CA ALA A 210 -4.10 8.00 -10.00
C ALA A 210 -5.14 8.42 -11.05
N PRO A 211 -4.72 9.07 -12.16
CA PRO A 211 -5.67 9.60 -13.15
C PRO A 211 -6.61 8.52 -13.72
N ALA A 212 -6.13 7.28 -13.82
CA ALA A 212 -6.91 6.13 -14.26
C ALA A 212 -7.93 5.62 -13.23
N PHE A 213 -8.02 6.19 -12.03
CA PHE A 213 -8.97 5.80 -10.98
C PHE A 213 -9.73 7.01 -10.40
N ASN A 214 -9.78 8.13 -11.13
CA ASN A 214 -10.57 9.31 -10.76
C ASN A 214 -12.00 9.22 -11.33
N PHE A 215 -12.88 10.14 -10.92
CA PHE A 215 -14.20 10.31 -11.53
C PHE A 215 -14.14 10.45 -13.07
N PRO A 216 -15.19 10.00 -13.79
CA PRO A 216 -15.34 10.29 -15.20
C PRO A 216 -15.34 11.80 -15.48
N LEU A 217 -14.93 12.19 -16.68
CA LEU A 217 -15.01 13.59 -17.11
C LEU A 217 -16.46 14.09 -17.21
N SER A 218 -17.39 13.20 -17.59
CA SER A 218 -18.83 13.51 -17.63
C SER A 218 -19.48 13.25 -16.27
N SER A 219 -20.11 14.27 -15.69
CA SER A 219 -20.85 14.18 -14.42
C SER A 219 -22.05 13.24 -14.50
N SER A 220 -22.68 13.13 -15.68
CA SER A 220 -23.86 12.30 -15.95
C SER A 220 -23.55 10.84 -16.23
N ALA A 221 -22.27 10.47 -16.36
CA ALA A 221 -21.87 9.08 -16.59
C ALA A 221 -22.15 8.21 -15.35
N PRO A 222 -22.86 7.07 -15.49
CA PRO A 222 -23.08 6.16 -14.37
C PRO A 222 -21.78 5.49 -13.91
N ILE A 223 -21.69 5.18 -12.62
CA ILE A 223 -20.53 4.58 -11.99
C ILE A 223 -20.95 3.32 -11.21
N ILE A 224 -20.25 2.21 -11.46
CA ILE A 224 -20.35 0.97 -10.69
C ILE A 224 -19.05 0.78 -9.91
N MET A 225 -19.14 0.76 -8.59
CA MET A 225 -18.00 0.56 -7.68
C MET A 225 -18.04 -0.83 -7.09
N VAL A 226 -16.93 -1.57 -7.17
CA VAL A 226 -16.81 -2.94 -6.66
C VAL A 226 -15.61 -3.00 -5.70
N GLY A 227 -15.89 -3.21 -4.42
CA GLY A 227 -14.87 -3.21 -3.37
C GLY A 227 -15.05 -4.33 -2.37
N THR A 228 -13.94 -4.86 -1.84
CA THR A 228 -14.01 -5.82 -0.72
C THR A 228 -13.08 -5.41 0.41
N GLY A 229 -13.57 -5.47 1.66
CA GLY A 229 -12.82 -5.02 2.84
C GLY A 229 -12.25 -3.61 2.66
N THR A 230 -10.94 -3.44 2.77
CA THR A 230 -10.28 -2.13 2.57
C THR A 230 -10.31 -1.62 1.13
N GLY A 231 -10.71 -2.44 0.15
CA GLY A 231 -10.95 -1.98 -1.22
C GLY A 231 -12.11 -0.98 -1.34
N ILE A 232 -12.86 -0.72 -0.26
CA ILE A 232 -13.83 0.38 -0.20
C ILE A 232 -13.17 1.77 -0.05
N ALA A 233 -11.88 1.82 0.27
CA ALA A 233 -11.16 3.05 0.57
C ALA A 233 -11.35 4.17 -0.46
N PRO A 234 -11.06 3.98 -1.77
CA PRO A 234 -11.27 5.04 -2.74
C PRO A 234 -12.76 5.39 -2.90
N PHE A 235 -13.67 4.42 -2.79
CA PHE A 235 -15.10 4.68 -2.93
C PHE A 235 -15.66 5.57 -1.83
N ARG A 236 -15.05 5.55 -0.63
CA ARG A 236 -15.39 6.53 0.41
C ARG A 236 -15.14 7.97 -0.03
N SER A 237 -14.03 8.22 -0.72
CA SER A 237 -13.80 9.54 -1.31
C SER A 237 -14.82 9.86 -2.40
N PHE A 238 -15.26 8.86 -3.18
CA PHE A 238 -16.23 9.06 -4.25
C PHE A 238 -17.60 9.47 -3.73
N TRP A 239 -18.22 8.71 -2.82
CA TRP A 239 -19.54 9.10 -2.31
C TRP A 239 -19.49 10.40 -1.50
N GLN A 240 -18.37 10.70 -0.83
CA GLN A 240 -18.19 11.98 -0.15
C GLN A 240 -18.12 13.15 -1.13
N GLN A 241 -17.40 12.98 -2.24
CA GLN A 241 -17.35 13.99 -3.29
C GLN A 241 -18.74 14.20 -3.89
N ARG A 242 -19.44 13.10 -4.23
CA ARG A 242 -20.79 13.21 -4.80
C ARG A 242 -21.78 13.88 -3.85
N LEU A 243 -21.70 13.62 -2.53
CA LEU A 243 -22.50 14.34 -1.54
C LEU A 243 -22.22 15.84 -1.55
N PHE A 244 -20.93 16.22 -1.60
CA PHE A 244 -20.55 17.62 -1.70
C PHE A 244 -21.09 18.25 -2.99
N ASP A 245 -20.88 17.60 -4.13
CA ASP A 245 -21.30 18.09 -5.44
C ASP A 245 -22.83 18.27 -5.51
N LEU A 246 -23.62 17.31 -5.00
CA LEU A 246 -25.08 17.40 -4.95
C LEU A 246 -25.58 18.60 -4.13
N LEU A 247 -24.86 18.96 -3.06
CA LEU A 247 -25.21 20.10 -2.21
C LEU A 247 -24.83 21.45 -2.83
N HIS A 248 -23.80 21.50 -3.69
CA HIS A 248 -23.21 22.75 -4.17
C HIS A 248 -23.37 22.99 -5.68
N GLN A 249 -23.83 22.00 -6.44
CA GLN A 249 -23.99 22.05 -7.90
C GLN A 249 -25.40 21.60 -8.31
N SER A 250 -26.43 22.32 -7.83
CA SER A 250 -27.84 21.95 -8.04
C SER A 250 -28.30 21.93 -9.50
N GLU A 251 -27.57 22.60 -10.40
CA GLU A 251 -27.88 22.65 -11.83
C GLU A 251 -27.22 21.53 -12.65
N VAL A 252 -26.33 20.74 -12.03
CA VAL A 252 -25.59 19.67 -12.70
C VAL A 252 -26.33 18.35 -12.54
N GLU A 253 -26.64 17.69 -13.66
CA GLU A 253 -27.14 16.32 -13.63
C GLU A 253 -25.99 15.34 -13.35
N PHE A 254 -26.22 14.47 -12.36
CA PHE A 254 -25.25 13.50 -11.89
C PHE A 254 -25.72 12.07 -12.20
N GLY A 255 -24.83 11.28 -12.80
CA GLY A 255 -25.10 9.89 -13.16
C GLY A 255 -25.23 8.98 -11.94
N GLU A 256 -25.92 7.86 -12.09
CA GLU A 256 -26.17 6.93 -10.98
C GLU A 256 -24.88 6.30 -10.43
N MET A 257 -24.81 6.10 -9.11
CA MET A 257 -23.67 5.46 -8.45
C MET A 257 -24.11 4.19 -7.71
N PHE A 258 -23.55 3.05 -8.12
CA PHE A 258 -23.81 1.73 -7.52
C PHE A 258 -22.61 1.25 -6.73
N LEU A 259 -22.85 0.63 -5.57
CA LEU A 259 -21.79 0.03 -4.75
C LEU A 259 -22.05 -1.47 -4.54
N PHE A 260 -21.12 -2.31 -4.98
CA PHE A 260 -21.04 -3.73 -4.66
C PHE A 260 -19.93 -3.92 -3.63
N PHE A 261 -20.30 -4.21 -2.38
CA PHE A 261 -19.36 -4.31 -1.27
C PHE A 261 -19.35 -5.70 -0.64
N GLY A 262 -18.16 -6.28 -0.50
CA GLY A 262 -17.96 -7.58 0.14
C GLY A 262 -17.23 -7.48 1.47
N CYS A 263 -17.79 -8.11 2.50
CA CYS A 263 -17.17 -8.25 3.81
C CYS A 263 -17.34 -9.69 4.33
N ARG A 264 -16.83 -10.00 5.53
CA ARG A 264 -17.00 -11.33 6.13
C ARG A 264 -18.31 -11.42 6.88
N ASN A 265 -18.61 -10.43 7.70
CA ASN A 265 -19.79 -10.38 8.54
C ASN A 265 -20.18 -8.92 8.78
N LYS A 266 -21.26 -8.70 9.54
CA LYS A 266 -21.79 -7.35 9.83
C LYS A 266 -20.76 -6.44 10.53
N PHE A 267 -19.83 -6.97 11.32
CA PHE A 267 -18.80 -6.18 12.00
C PHE A 267 -17.69 -5.71 11.05
N ASP A 268 -17.44 -6.47 9.97
CA ASP A 268 -16.51 -6.09 8.90
C ASP A 268 -17.19 -5.18 7.83
N ASN A 269 -18.47 -4.79 8.02
CA ASN A 269 -19.17 -3.83 7.16
C ASN A 269 -18.74 -2.39 7.49
N ILE A 270 -17.46 -2.09 7.26
CA ILE A 270 -16.88 -0.78 7.53
C ILE A 270 -17.63 0.31 6.75
N TYR A 271 -17.83 1.47 7.40
CA TYR A 271 -18.59 2.62 6.88
C TYR A 271 -20.09 2.39 6.67
N GLY A 272 -20.70 1.31 7.18
CA GLY A 272 -22.13 1.02 6.98
C GLY A 272 -23.08 2.20 7.23
N ARG A 273 -22.84 3.02 8.28
CA ARG A 273 -23.64 4.23 8.55
C ARG A 273 -23.40 5.35 7.53
N GLU A 274 -22.16 5.58 7.09
CA GLU A 274 -21.86 6.57 6.06
C GLU A 274 -22.47 6.19 4.71
N ILE A 275 -22.44 4.89 4.39
CA ILE A 275 -23.03 4.33 3.17
C ILE A 275 -24.56 4.52 3.18
N GLU A 276 -25.22 4.24 4.30
CA GLU A 276 -26.67 4.46 4.41
C GLU A 276 -27.01 5.94 4.28
N ASN A 277 -26.26 6.83 4.94
CA ASN A 277 -26.45 8.28 4.77
C ASN A 277 -26.24 8.73 3.32
N ALA A 278 -25.18 8.24 2.65
CA ALA A 278 -24.90 8.57 1.26
C ALA A 278 -26.02 8.11 0.31
N LYS A 279 -26.64 6.96 0.62
CA LYS A 279 -27.81 6.46 -0.10
C LYS A 279 -29.05 7.33 0.16
N CYS A 280 -29.34 7.67 1.41
CA CYS A 280 -30.48 8.52 1.78
C CYS A 280 -30.40 9.92 1.14
N GLN A 281 -29.20 10.47 0.99
CA GLN A 281 -28.96 11.78 0.38
C GLN A 281 -28.78 11.71 -1.16
N GLY A 282 -29.01 10.55 -1.78
CA GLY A 282 -28.99 10.41 -3.25
C GLY A 282 -27.60 10.28 -3.88
N ALA A 283 -26.51 10.32 -3.11
CA ALA A 283 -25.16 10.11 -3.64
C ALA A 283 -24.91 8.66 -4.08
N LEU A 284 -25.56 7.68 -3.44
CA LEU A 284 -25.56 6.27 -3.85
C LEU A 284 -26.97 5.84 -4.27
N THR A 285 -27.11 5.41 -5.53
CA THR A 285 -28.40 4.96 -6.07
C THR A 285 -28.83 3.62 -5.48
N LYS A 286 -27.90 2.66 -5.40
CA LYS A 286 -28.15 1.35 -4.77
C LYS A 286 -26.85 0.73 -4.26
N VAL A 287 -26.98 0.01 -3.14
CA VAL A 287 -25.87 -0.65 -2.47
C VAL A 287 -26.19 -2.14 -2.31
N PHE A 288 -25.24 -2.98 -2.67
CA PHE A 288 -25.30 -4.43 -2.56
C PHE A 288 -24.20 -4.90 -1.61
N VAL A 289 -24.55 -5.53 -0.50
CA VAL A 289 -23.58 -6.00 0.50
C VAL A 289 -23.61 -7.52 0.59
N GLY A 290 -22.45 -8.14 0.39
CA GLY A 290 -22.25 -9.58 0.48
C GLY A 290 -21.43 -9.94 1.71
N CYS A 291 -21.92 -10.89 2.51
CA CYS A 291 -21.21 -11.40 3.67
C CYS A 291 -20.73 -12.84 3.42
N SER A 292 -19.42 -13.07 3.46
CA SER A 292 -18.84 -14.39 3.20
C SER A 292 -18.81 -15.35 4.41
N ARG A 293 -19.17 -14.89 5.61
CA ARG A 293 -19.07 -15.62 6.89
C ARG A 293 -20.17 -15.22 7.88
N LEU A 294 -21.37 -14.92 7.37
CA LEU A 294 -22.52 -14.63 8.22
C LEU A 294 -23.15 -15.96 8.69
N PRO A 295 -23.23 -16.25 10.00
CA PRO A 295 -23.85 -17.48 10.48
C PRO A 295 -25.28 -17.65 9.96
N GLY A 296 -25.63 -18.88 9.56
CA GLY A 296 -26.96 -19.22 9.05
C GLY A 296 -27.30 -18.69 7.66
N ASN A 297 -26.36 -18.07 6.95
CA ASN A 297 -26.57 -17.53 5.60
C ASN A 297 -25.58 -18.15 4.60
N PRO A 298 -25.97 -18.29 3.32
CA PRO A 298 -25.05 -18.74 2.28
C PRO A 298 -23.89 -17.76 2.13
N LYS A 299 -22.73 -18.29 1.77
CA LYS A 299 -21.53 -17.50 1.54
C LYS A 299 -21.70 -16.68 0.26
N THR A 300 -21.67 -15.36 0.39
CA THR A 300 -21.86 -14.45 -0.75
C THR A 300 -20.63 -13.58 -0.96
N TYR A 301 -20.11 -13.57 -2.18
CA TYR A 301 -19.05 -12.67 -2.64
C TYR A 301 -19.57 -11.60 -3.60
N VAL A 302 -18.74 -10.60 -3.90
CA VAL A 302 -19.14 -9.49 -4.79
C VAL A 302 -19.45 -9.96 -6.21
N GLN A 303 -18.74 -10.96 -6.73
CA GLN A 303 -19.05 -11.55 -8.03
C GLN A 303 -20.43 -12.21 -8.05
N ASP A 304 -20.87 -12.80 -6.94
CA ASP A 304 -22.19 -13.41 -6.84
C ASP A 304 -23.26 -12.31 -6.86
N LEU A 305 -23.05 -11.21 -6.12
CA LEU A 305 -23.93 -10.05 -6.16
C LEU A 305 -24.04 -9.44 -7.56
N ILE A 306 -22.90 -9.30 -8.26
CA ILE A 306 -22.86 -8.77 -9.62
C ILE A 306 -23.62 -9.69 -10.58
N LYS A 307 -23.45 -11.01 -10.45
CA LYS A 307 -24.16 -11.99 -11.27
C LYS A 307 -25.68 -11.92 -11.03
N THR A 308 -26.11 -11.86 -9.76
CA THR A 308 -27.53 -11.76 -9.41
C THR A 308 -28.17 -10.43 -9.82
N ASN A 309 -27.38 -9.36 -9.92
CA ASN A 309 -27.85 -8.02 -10.31
C ASN A 309 -27.22 -7.60 -11.65
N SER A 310 -27.11 -8.54 -12.59
CA SER A 310 -26.44 -8.35 -13.89
C SER A 310 -27.10 -7.27 -14.73
N GLU A 311 -28.39 -6.99 -14.52
CA GLU A 311 -29.14 -5.91 -15.16
C GLU A 311 -28.53 -4.53 -14.88
N VAL A 312 -27.91 -4.34 -13.71
CA VAL A 312 -27.19 -3.10 -13.37
C VAL A 312 -25.99 -2.94 -14.29
N VAL A 313 -25.21 -4.01 -14.50
CA VAL A 313 -24.05 -3.99 -15.39
C VAL A 313 -24.49 -3.77 -16.84
N LEU A 314 -25.47 -4.54 -17.31
CA LEU A 314 -25.99 -4.43 -18.68
C LEU A 314 -26.53 -3.03 -18.98
N LYS A 315 -27.32 -2.46 -18.08
CA LYS A 315 -27.94 -1.15 -18.28
C LYS A 315 -26.95 0.00 -18.11
N TYR A 316 -26.24 0.05 -16.98
CA TYR A 316 -25.47 1.25 -16.61
C TYR A 316 -24.05 1.22 -17.16
N PHE A 317 -23.41 0.04 -17.21
CA PHE A 317 -22.05 -0.06 -17.76
C PHE A 317 -22.07 -0.18 -19.28
N PHE A 318 -22.82 -1.13 -19.85
CA PHE A 318 -22.81 -1.32 -21.30
C PHE A 318 -23.72 -0.32 -22.03
N LYS A 319 -25.03 -0.31 -21.75
CA LYS A 319 -26.00 0.49 -22.51
C LYS A 319 -25.84 2.01 -22.31
N LYS A 320 -25.71 2.48 -21.07
CA LYS A 320 -25.49 3.91 -20.75
C LYS A 320 -24.02 4.35 -20.85
N GLN A 321 -23.13 3.47 -21.31
CA GLN A 321 -21.71 3.75 -21.42
C GLN A 321 -21.03 4.23 -20.13
N GLY A 322 -21.49 3.75 -18.97
CA GLY A 322 -20.92 4.09 -17.68
C GLY A 322 -19.53 3.50 -17.43
N HIS A 323 -19.05 3.68 -16.21
CA HIS A 323 -17.73 3.27 -15.75
C HIS A 323 -17.84 2.20 -14.67
N ILE A 324 -16.86 1.28 -14.63
CA ILE A 324 -16.73 0.30 -13.55
C ILE A 324 -15.37 0.44 -12.87
N TYR A 325 -15.38 0.50 -11.54
CA TYR A 325 -14.18 0.64 -10.71
C TYR A 325 -14.07 -0.57 -9.79
N VAL A 326 -12.97 -1.28 -9.86
CA VAL A 326 -12.71 -2.48 -9.06
C VAL A 326 -11.51 -2.22 -8.15
N CYS A 327 -11.70 -2.32 -6.84
CA CYS A 327 -10.63 -2.08 -5.87
C CYS A 327 -10.55 -3.19 -4.81
N GLY A 328 -9.34 -3.68 -4.58
CA GLY A 328 -9.06 -4.71 -3.57
C GLY A 328 -8.03 -5.74 -4.02
N ASN A 329 -8.18 -6.99 -3.55
CA ASN A 329 -7.22 -8.05 -3.84
C ASN A 329 -7.29 -8.49 -5.32
N VAL A 330 -6.12 -8.80 -5.91
CA VAL A 330 -5.98 -9.32 -7.28
C VAL A 330 -6.88 -10.52 -7.60
N ALA A 331 -7.07 -11.45 -6.64
CA ALA A 331 -7.96 -12.60 -6.85
C ALA A 331 -9.41 -12.16 -7.03
N MET A 332 -9.87 -11.21 -6.21
CA MET A 332 -11.23 -10.66 -6.30
C MET A 332 -11.43 -9.92 -7.62
N ALA A 333 -10.46 -9.12 -8.07
CA ALA A 333 -10.55 -8.44 -9.35
C ALA A 333 -10.61 -9.41 -10.53
N SER A 334 -9.82 -10.49 -10.50
CA SER A 334 -9.89 -11.55 -11.51
C SER A 334 -11.27 -12.20 -11.57
N ASP A 335 -11.85 -12.51 -10.40
CA ASP A 335 -13.19 -13.11 -10.33
C ASP A 335 -14.27 -12.15 -10.85
N VAL A 336 -14.20 -10.86 -10.49
CA VAL A 336 -15.11 -9.83 -11.02
C VAL A 336 -15.00 -9.72 -12.54
N GLN A 337 -13.78 -9.69 -13.09
CA GLN A 337 -13.58 -9.64 -14.54
C GLN A 337 -14.20 -10.87 -15.24
N LYS A 338 -13.98 -12.07 -14.70
CA LYS A 338 -14.60 -13.31 -15.22
C LYS A 338 -16.12 -13.26 -15.17
N THR A 339 -16.69 -12.74 -14.08
CA THR A 339 -18.15 -12.59 -13.98
C THR A 339 -18.70 -11.62 -15.01
N ILE A 340 -18.02 -10.52 -15.30
CA ILE A 340 -18.45 -9.58 -16.33
C ILE A 340 -18.35 -10.22 -17.72
N ILE A 341 -17.30 -11.02 -18.00
CA ILE A 341 -17.19 -11.83 -19.22
C ILE A 341 -18.40 -12.76 -19.35
N ASN A 342 -18.73 -13.50 -18.31
CA ASN A 342 -19.88 -14.41 -18.34
C ASN A 342 -21.20 -13.64 -18.58
N ILE A 343 -21.40 -12.47 -17.95
CA ILE A 343 -22.59 -11.63 -18.20
C ILE A 343 -22.67 -11.23 -19.68
N MET A 344 -21.55 -10.86 -20.31
CA MET A 344 -21.52 -10.51 -21.73
C MET A 344 -21.83 -11.72 -22.62
N MET A 345 -21.25 -12.89 -22.33
CA MET A 345 -21.52 -14.11 -23.09
C MET A 345 -23.00 -14.51 -22.98
N ASP A 346 -23.55 -14.52 -21.76
CA ASP A 346 -24.92 -14.97 -21.48
C ASP A 346 -25.99 -14.02 -22.07
N ASN A 347 -25.73 -12.72 -22.12
CA ASN A 347 -26.76 -11.71 -22.43
C ASN A 347 -26.52 -10.94 -23.73
N LEU A 348 -25.27 -10.77 -24.15
CA LEU A 348 -24.90 -10.02 -25.36
C LEU A 348 -24.45 -10.93 -26.50
N LYS A 349 -24.38 -12.26 -26.27
CA LYS A 349 -23.97 -13.27 -27.25
C LYS A 349 -22.57 -13.06 -27.85
N TYR A 350 -21.67 -12.44 -27.08
CA TYR A 350 -20.27 -12.32 -27.45
C TYR A 350 -19.52 -13.64 -27.21
N THR A 351 -18.49 -13.91 -28.02
CA THR A 351 -17.56 -14.99 -27.73
C THR A 351 -16.65 -14.60 -26.56
N GLU A 352 -15.98 -15.58 -25.95
CA GLU A 352 -15.02 -15.29 -24.87
C GLU A 352 -13.88 -14.37 -25.34
N GLN A 353 -13.46 -14.51 -26.60
CA GLN A 353 -12.39 -13.68 -27.17
C GLN A 353 -12.86 -12.23 -27.36
N ASP A 354 -14.05 -12.03 -27.95
CA ASP A 354 -14.65 -10.70 -28.10
C ASP A 354 -14.79 -9.99 -26.74
N CYS A 355 -15.18 -10.74 -25.71
CA CYS A 355 -15.30 -10.24 -24.34
C CYS A 355 -13.96 -9.75 -23.78
N LYS A 356 -12.87 -10.51 -23.99
CA LYS A 356 -11.52 -10.14 -23.53
C LYS A 356 -11.03 -8.89 -24.25
N ASP A 357 -11.23 -8.82 -25.56
CA ASP A 357 -10.80 -7.68 -26.38
C ASP A 357 -11.60 -6.41 -26.04
N LEU A 358 -12.91 -6.55 -25.79
CA LEU A 358 -13.75 -5.45 -25.34
C LEU A 358 -13.31 -4.93 -23.96
N ILE A 359 -13.05 -5.81 -22.99
CA ILE A 359 -12.53 -5.38 -21.66
C ILE A 359 -11.19 -4.67 -21.82
N HIS A 360 -10.28 -5.20 -22.65
CA HIS A 360 -9.00 -4.55 -22.91
C HIS A 360 -9.18 -3.13 -23.45
N ASN A 361 -10.08 -2.95 -24.42
CA ASN A 361 -10.42 -1.64 -24.97
C ASN A 361 -11.09 -0.71 -23.94
N LEU A 362 -11.97 -1.23 -23.08
CA LEU A 362 -12.59 -0.46 -22.01
C LEU A 362 -11.58 -0.01 -20.95
N LYS A 363 -10.56 -0.81 -20.65
CA LYS A 363 -9.43 -0.40 -19.79
C LYS A 363 -8.62 0.71 -20.45
N LYS A 364 -8.26 0.53 -21.73
CA LYS A 364 -7.50 1.52 -22.51
C LYS A 364 -8.23 2.86 -22.63
N ASN A 365 -9.55 2.82 -22.80
CA ASN A 365 -10.40 4.00 -22.96
C ASN A 365 -10.88 4.60 -21.63
N GLY A 366 -10.37 4.11 -20.48
CA GLY A 366 -10.68 4.69 -19.17
C GLY A 366 -12.14 4.53 -18.75
N ARG A 367 -12.77 3.39 -19.04
CA ARG A 367 -14.12 3.02 -18.57
C ARG A 367 -14.14 1.81 -17.65
N TYR A 368 -13.09 1.00 -17.66
CA TYR A 368 -12.85 -0.08 -16.71
C TYR A 368 -11.59 0.24 -15.92
N HIS A 369 -11.75 0.43 -14.61
CA HIS A 369 -10.70 0.93 -13.72
C HIS A 369 -10.36 -0.10 -12.65
N GLU A 370 -9.07 -0.29 -12.38
CA GLU A 370 -8.59 -1.25 -11.39
C GLU A 370 -7.59 -0.58 -10.44
N ASP A 371 -7.84 -0.68 -9.13
CA ASP A 371 -6.89 -0.31 -8.07
C ASP A 371 -6.60 -1.55 -7.21
N ILE A 372 -5.61 -2.32 -7.64
CA ILE A 372 -5.32 -3.64 -7.09
C ILE A 372 -4.26 -3.56 -6.01
N PHE A 373 -4.62 -4.01 -4.81
CA PHE A 373 -3.69 -4.15 -3.70
C PHE A 373 -2.89 -5.45 -3.90
N GLY A 374 -1.56 -5.35 -3.76
CA GLY A 374 -0.66 -6.50 -3.85
C GLY A 374 -1.08 -7.66 -2.92
N ALA A 375 -0.65 -8.88 -3.25
CA ALA A 375 -1.09 -10.14 -2.64
C ALA A 375 -1.21 -10.05 -1.10
N THR A 376 -2.43 -9.90 -0.61
CA THR A 376 -2.74 -9.93 0.83
C THR A 376 -2.85 -11.39 1.25
N ILE A 377 -2.07 -11.81 2.26
CA ILE A 377 -1.99 -13.20 2.74
C ILE A 377 -3.40 -13.84 2.87
N THR A 378 -3.66 -14.86 2.05
CA THR A 378 -4.84 -15.73 2.12
C THR A 378 -4.60 -16.79 3.19
N LYS A 379 -5.37 -16.73 4.29
CA LYS A 379 -5.25 -17.58 5.49
C LYS A 379 -5.59 -19.08 5.29
N ASN A 380 -5.78 -19.57 4.07
CA ASN A 380 -6.40 -20.89 3.86
C ASN A 380 -5.51 -22.11 4.19
N HIS A 381 -4.26 -21.94 4.64
CA HIS A 381 -3.35 -23.07 4.91
C HIS A 381 -2.66 -23.05 6.29
N LEU A 382 -3.26 -22.41 7.31
CA LEU A 382 -2.78 -22.56 8.69
C LEU A 382 -3.61 -23.63 9.42
N LEU A 383 -3.01 -24.79 9.69
CA LEU A 383 -3.57 -25.84 10.55
C LEU A 383 -3.87 -25.28 11.95
N PRO A 384 -4.94 -25.74 12.63
CA PRO A 384 -5.30 -25.25 13.95
C PRO A 384 -4.30 -25.76 15.01
N VAL A 385 -3.61 -24.83 15.69
CA VAL A 385 -2.76 -25.17 16.84
C VAL A 385 -3.65 -25.28 18.09
N ARG A 386 -3.66 -26.46 18.71
CA ARG A 386 -4.27 -26.73 20.01
C ARG A 386 -3.56 -25.92 21.10
N SER A 387 -4.34 -25.26 21.95
CA SER A 387 -3.88 -24.54 23.13
C SER A 387 -3.42 -25.52 24.22
N ASN A 388 -2.17 -25.42 24.67
CA ASN A 388 -1.77 -25.93 25.99
C ASN A 388 -1.07 -24.81 26.76
N HIS A 389 -1.55 -24.60 27.98
CA HIS A 389 -1.05 -23.66 28.98
C HIS A 389 0.38 -23.98 29.40
N VAL A 390 1.28 -22.99 29.41
CA VAL A 390 2.45 -22.98 30.32
C VAL A 390 2.74 -21.54 30.79
N THR A 391 3.17 -21.48 32.05
CA THR A 391 3.20 -20.41 33.06
C THR A 391 4.28 -19.34 32.88
N LYS A 392 4.02 -18.16 33.47
CA LYS A 392 4.89 -16.96 33.50
C LYS A 392 6.08 -17.14 34.47
N GLN A 393 7.28 -16.72 34.07
CA GLN A 393 8.34 -16.26 34.97
C GLN A 393 9.06 -15.02 34.39
N PRO A 394 9.47 -14.04 35.22
CA PRO A 394 10.09 -12.79 34.76
C PRO A 394 11.62 -12.89 34.71
N LEU A 395 12.24 -12.40 33.64
CA LEU A 395 13.69 -12.26 33.50
C LEU A 395 14.15 -10.83 33.82
N LYS A 396 15.14 -10.72 34.72
CA LYS A 396 15.80 -9.48 35.16
C LYS A 396 16.84 -9.00 34.12
N SER A 397 16.96 -7.68 33.99
CA SER A 397 17.98 -6.97 33.19
C SER A 397 19.30 -6.82 33.97
N PRO A 398 20.48 -6.94 33.31
CA PRO A 398 21.71 -6.37 33.81
C PRO A 398 22.12 -5.12 33.02
N TYR A 399 22.24 -4.01 33.75
CA TYR A 399 22.96 -2.80 33.34
C TYR A 399 24.47 -3.07 33.29
N VAL A 400 25.15 -2.62 32.23
CA VAL A 400 26.62 -2.46 32.20
C VAL A 400 26.96 -1.08 31.63
N LYS A 401 27.66 -0.26 32.44
CA LYS A 401 28.27 1.01 32.05
C LYS A 401 29.60 0.74 31.33
N SER A 402 29.92 1.50 30.28
CA SER A 402 31.29 1.65 29.81
C SER A 402 31.61 3.09 29.37
N ASN A 403 32.82 3.51 29.72
CA ASN A 403 33.38 4.85 29.66
C ASN A 403 33.87 5.20 28.24
N ASN A 404 33.53 6.39 27.72
CA ASN A 404 34.14 6.95 26.51
C ASN A 404 35.32 7.86 26.87
N LYS A 405 36.53 7.52 26.39
CA LYS A 405 37.65 8.44 26.22
C LYS A 405 37.70 8.94 24.78
N ILE A 406 37.79 10.25 24.63
CA ILE A 406 37.95 10.99 23.38
C ILE A 406 39.44 11.04 23.00
N ILE A 407 39.77 10.85 21.72
CA ILE A 407 41.06 11.26 21.14
C ILE A 407 40.78 12.02 19.82
N PRO A 408 41.34 13.23 19.61
CA PRO A 408 41.14 14.04 18.42
C PRO A 408 42.34 14.04 17.45
N ASN A 409 42.07 14.12 16.14
CA ASN A 409 42.64 15.08 15.16
C ASN A 409 42.78 14.52 13.73
N GLY A 410 42.48 15.38 12.76
CA GLY A 410 42.85 15.23 11.35
C GLY A 410 42.25 16.33 10.47
N LYS A 411 43.04 17.37 10.18
CA LYS A 411 42.68 18.55 9.38
C LYS A 411 42.62 18.26 7.87
N ASN A 412 41.63 18.87 7.20
CA ASN A 412 41.66 19.60 5.91
C ASN A 412 40.59 19.19 4.87
N ASN A 413 39.66 20.11 4.60
CA ASN A 413 39.41 20.69 3.27
C ASN A 413 38.36 21.83 3.36
N ALA A 414 38.81 23.01 3.78
CA ALA A 414 37.95 24.16 4.08
C ALA A 414 37.34 24.88 2.85
N SER A 415 37.70 24.53 1.62
CA SER A 415 37.09 25.12 0.40
C SER A 415 35.88 24.33 -0.09
N THR A 416 35.92 22.99 -0.05
CA THR A 416 34.81 22.11 -0.42
C THR A 416 33.66 22.19 0.59
N THR A 417 34.00 22.32 1.89
CA THR A 417 33.01 22.49 2.96
C THR A 417 32.24 23.80 2.83
N LYS A 418 32.86 24.90 2.35
CA LYS A 418 32.16 26.17 2.13
C LYS A 418 31.21 26.12 0.93
N TYR A 419 31.57 25.42 -0.15
CA TYR A 419 30.68 25.19 -1.29
C TYR A 419 29.49 24.29 -0.91
N PHE A 420 29.78 23.22 -0.16
CA PHE A 420 28.74 22.31 0.35
C PHE A 420 27.79 22.99 1.34
N ILE A 421 28.29 23.80 2.28
CA ILE A 421 27.46 24.56 3.21
C ILE A 421 26.57 25.55 2.45
N LYS A 422 27.08 26.23 1.43
CA LYS A 422 26.28 27.15 0.60
C LYS A 422 25.17 26.41 -0.18
N CYS A 423 25.49 25.26 -0.79
CA CYS A 423 24.48 24.41 -1.41
C CYS A 423 23.48 23.82 -0.39
N LEU A 424 23.91 23.55 0.85
CA LEU A 424 23.05 23.08 1.93
C LEU A 424 22.11 24.19 2.41
N GLU A 425 22.61 25.42 2.57
CA GLU A 425 21.84 26.59 3.00
C GLU A 425 20.81 27.00 1.93
N ASP A 426 21.17 26.94 0.64
CA ASP A 426 20.25 27.20 -0.47
C ASP A 426 19.18 26.10 -0.62
N ARG A 427 19.49 24.86 -0.20
CA ARG A 427 18.56 23.72 -0.23
C ARG A 427 17.65 23.69 1.01
N ILE A 428 18.19 24.03 2.19
CA ILE A 428 17.43 24.23 3.43
C ILE A 428 16.47 25.42 3.31
N LYS A 429 16.83 26.47 2.56
CA LYS A 429 15.90 27.57 2.23
C LYS A 429 14.75 27.15 1.30
N ASN A 430 14.92 26.09 0.50
CA ASN A 430 13.95 25.62 -0.48
C ASN A 430 13.13 24.39 -0.05
N GLU A 431 13.53 23.70 1.01
CA GLU A 431 12.81 22.57 1.59
C GLU A 431 12.10 23.01 2.87
N ALA A 432 10.81 23.34 2.74
CA ALA A 432 9.94 23.63 3.87
C ALA A 432 10.01 22.48 4.90
N LYS A 433 10.45 22.79 6.12
CA LYS A 433 10.19 21.96 7.31
C LYS A 433 8.68 21.76 7.40
N LEU A 434 8.23 20.53 7.15
CA LEU A 434 6.83 20.14 7.16
C LEU A 434 6.48 19.51 8.51
N GLU A 435 6.10 20.35 9.48
CA GLU A 435 5.42 19.89 10.70
C GLU A 435 3.96 19.54 10.33
N ILE A 436 3.67 18.25 10.12
CA ILE A 436 2.29 17.78 9.85
C ILE A 436 1.82 16.99 11.06
N LYS A 437 0.90 17.56 11.85
CA LYS A 437 0.37 16.97 13.08
C LYS A 437 -0.86 16.09 12.80
N CYS A 438 -0.84 14.82 13.24
CA CYS A 438 -2.00 13.92 13.20
C CYS A 438 -3.17 14.46 14.04
N LYS A 439 -4.35 14.70 13.45
CA LYS A 439 -5.47 15.39 14.16
C LYS A 439 -6.58 14.49 14.71
N LYS A 440 -6.58 13.18 14.46
CA LYS A 440 -7.36 12.18 15.22
C LYS A 440 -7.14 10.79 14.65
N ILE A 441 -6.81 9.82 15.49
CA ILE A 441 -7.06 8.40 15.18
C ILE A 441 -8.41 8.08 15.79
N VAL A 442 -9.45 8.03 14.95
CA VAL A 442 -10.72 7.46 15.40
C VAL A 442 -10.56 5.95 15.26
N ASN A 443 -10.41 5.26 16.39
CA ASN A 443 -10.62 3.81 16.42
C ASN A 443 -12.06 3.58 15.98
N VAL A 444 -12.23 3.15 14.74
CA VAL A 444 -13.52 2.65 14.26
C VAL A 444 -13.67 1.23 14.83
N LYS A 445 -13.89 1.14 16.14
CA LYS A 445 -14.42 -0.05 16.78
C LYS A 445 -15.94 0.03 16.61
N PHE A 446 -16.50 -0.93 15.86
CA PHE A 446 -17.93 -1.18 15.84
C PHE A 446 -18.23 -2.37 16.75
#